data_AF-A0A5E4HZP2-F1
#
_entry.id   AF-A0A5E4HZP2-F1
#
_cell.length_a   1.000
_cell.length_b   1.000
_cell.length_c   1.000
_cell.angle_alpha   90.00
_cell.angle_beta   90.00
_cell.angle_gamma   90.00
#
_symmetry.space_group_name_H-M   'P 1'
#
loop_
_entity.id
_entity.type
_entity.pdbx_description
1 polymer ?
#
loop_
_entity_poly.entity_id
_entity_poly.type
_entity_poly.pdbx_seq_one_letter_code
_entity_poly.pdbx_strand_id
1 'polypeptide(L)'
;MAIMKKKEMRESSDTTLQEKLTTYVRELNFEKGVVKNGGRTSNPGKIKELRHTVARILTILHERKESKTVGTKLPPVAAKPAAKKDAKKEKVEVKNVA
;
A
#
# COMPACT_ATOMS: atom_id res chain seq x y z
N MET A 1 -18.35 -7.29 -6.03
CA MET A 1 -17.75 -6.38 -7.02
C MET A 1 -16.34 -6.92 -7.31
N ALA A 2 -15.71 -6.60 -8.45
CA ALA A 2 -14.44 -7.23 -8.82
C ALA A 2 -13.36 -6.17 -9.02
N ILE A 3 -12.48 -6.00 -8.02
CA ILE A 3 -11.49 -4.92 -7.98
C ILE A 3 -10.21 -5.29 -8.75
N MET A 4 -9.82 -6.57 -8.81
CA MET A 4 -8.85 -7.15 -9.78
C MET A 4 -8.78 -8.68 -9.59
N LYS A 5 -8.57 -9.45 -10.65
CA LYS A 5 -8.39 -10.92 -10.55
C LYS A 5 -6.93 -11.28 -10.24
N LYS A 6 -6.73 -12.41 -9.56
CA LYS A 6 -5.37 -12.88 -9.21
C LYS A 6 -4.46 -13.09 -10.43
N LYS A 7 -5.03 -13.58 -11.54
CA LYS A 7 -4.28 -13.81 -12.80
C LYS A 7 -3.73 -12.49 -13.35
N GLU A 8 -4.59 -11.50 -13.48
CA GLU A 8 -4.24 -10.15 -13.93
C GLU A 8 -3.12 -9.54 -13.07
N MET A 9 -3.17 -9.71 -11.75
CA MET A 9 -2.11 -9.20 -10.85
C MET A 9 -0.75 -9.87 -11.09
N ARG A 10 -0.73 -11.17 -11.42
CA ARG A 10 0.51 -11.92 -11.69
C ARG A 10 1.11 -11.60 -13.05
N GLU A 11 0.29 -11.23 -14.03
CA GLU A 11 0.71 -10.85 -15.37
C GLU A 11 1.22 -9.40 -15.43
N SER A 12 0.71 -8.51 -14.57
CA SER A 12 1.15 -7.10 -14.52
C SER A 12 2.54 -6.90 -13.92
N SER A 13 3.23 -5.82 -14.34
CA SER A 13 4.56 -5.44 -13.85
C SER A 13 4.56 -4.98 -12.38
N ASP A 14 5.73 -4.99 -11.73
CA ASP A 14 5.88 -4.53 -10.34
C ASP A 14 5.47 -3.06 -10.17
N THR A 15 5.82 -2.20 -11.14
CA THR A 15 5.52 -0.76 -11.13
C THR A 15 4.02 -0.50 -11.20
N THR A 16 3.34 -1.15 -12.13
CA THR A 16 1.88 -1.01 -12.29
C THR A 16 1.12 -1.56 -11.08
N LEU A 17 1.63 -2.63 -10.43
CA LEU A 17 1.07 -3.12 -9.17
C LEU A 17 1.18 -2.09 -8.04
N GLN A 18 2.32 -1.40 -7.96
CA GLN A 18 2.55 -0.36 -6.94
C GLN A 18 1.65 0.86 -7.17
N GLU A 19 1.49 1.32 -8.41
CA GLU A 19 0.58 2.42 -8.74
C GLU A 19 -0.86 2.06 -8.31
N LYS A 20 -1.35 0.89 -8.72
CA LYS A 20 -2.68 0.39 -8.33
C LYS A 20 -2.84 0.24 -6.82
N LEU A 21 -1.80 -0.23 -6.13
CA LEU A 21 -1.78 -0.31 -4.67
C LEU A 21 -2.06 1.07 -4.04
N THR A 22 -1.39 2.12 -4.51
CA THR A 22 -1.60 3.48 -3.96
C THR A 22 -3.03 3.95 -4.15
N THR A 23 -3.63 3.69 -5.31
CA THR A 23 -5.04 4.03 -5.59
C THR A 23 -5.99 3.27 -4.66
N TYR A 24 -5.84 1.95 -4.54
CA TYR A 24 -6.71 1.16 -3.67
C TYR A 24 -6.57 1.51 -2.18
N VAL A 25 -5.36 1.88 -1.72
CA VAL A 25 -5.14 2.34 -0.35
C VAL A 25 -5.82 3.69 -0.11
N ARG A 26 -5.74 4.63 -1.06
CA ARG A 26 -6.44 5.92 -0.98
C ARG A 26 -7.95 5.73 -0.88
N GLU A 27 -8.52 4.89 -1.73
CA GLU A 27 -9.95 4.57 -1.68
C GLU A 27 -10.35 3.93 -0.35
N LEU A 28 -9.55 2.97 0.14
CA LEU A 28 -9.80 2.31 1.42
C LEU A 28 -9.77 3.32 2.58
N ASN A 29 -8.85 4.28 2.55
CA ASN A 29 -8.74 5.31 3.57
C ASN A 29 -9.91 6.30 3.53
N PHE A 30 -10.38 6.64 2.33
CA PHE A 30 -11.56 7.48 2.17
C PHE A 30 -12.80 6.81 2.79
N GLU A 31 -13.09 5.56 2.41
CA GLU A 31 -14.23 4.80 2.96
C GLU A 31 -14.12 4.63 4.47
N LYS A 32 -12.91 4.38 5.00
CA LYS A 32 -12.67 4.35 6.44
C LYS A 32 -12.91 5.70 7.11
N GLY A 33 -12.56 6.80 6.46
CA GLY A 33 -12.81 8.15 6.95
C GLY A 33 -14.30 8.43 7.07
N VAL A 34 -15.07 8.08 6.04
CA VAL A 34 -16.54 8.19 6.06
C VAL A 34 -17.14 7.41 7.23
N VAL A 35 -16.73 6.14 7.41
CA VAL A 35 -17.22 5.29 8.51
C VAL A 35 -16.84 5.86 9.88
N LYS A 36 -15.60 6.35 10.04
CA LYS A 36 -15.14 6.96 11.30
C LYS A 36 -15.90 8.23 11.66
N ASN A 37 -16.29 9.01 10.65
CA ASN A 37 -17.05 10.23 10.84
C ASN A 37 -18.55 9.97 11.11
N GLY A 38 -18.95 8.70 11.30
CA GLY A 38 -20.35 8.31 11.52
C GLY A 38 -21.19 8.28 10.24
N GLY A 39 -20.55 8.44 9.07
CA GLY A 39 -21.21 8.33 7.77
C GLY A 39 -21.48 6.87 7.41
N ARG A 40 -22.57 6.64 6.65
CA ARG A 40 -22.82 5.33 6.04
C ARG A 40 -21.94 5.20 4.80
N THR A 41 -21.12 4.14 4.75
CA THR A 41 -20.43 3.78 3.50
C THR A 41 -21.46 3.39 2.45
N SER A 42 -21.27 3.85 1.22
CA SER A 42 -22.14 3.52 0.08
C SER A 42 -22.19 2.00 -0.16
N ASN A 43 -21.09 1.30 0.14
CA ASN A 43 -21.04 -0.15 0.04
C ASN A 43 -20.09 -0.77 1.10
N PRO A 44 -20.61 -1.39 2.18
CA PRO A 44 -19.77 -2.01 3.20
C PRO A 44 -18.93 -3.18 2.66
N GLY A 45 -19.39 -3.86 1.60
CA GLY A 45 -18.63 -4.92 0.93
C GLY A 45 -17.34 -4.41 0.27
N LYS A 46 -17.35 -3.17 -0.22
CA LYS A 46 -16.20 -2.53 -0.89
C LYS A 46 -14.99 -2.43 0.04
N ILE A 47 -15.19 -2.12 1.33
CA ILE A 47 -14.11 -2.02 2.32
C ILE A 47 -13.39 -3.37 2.47
N LYS A 48 -14.15 -4.46 2.59
CA LYS A 48 -13.60 -5.82 2.72
C LYS A 48 -12.84 -6.23 1.45
N GLU A 49 -13.40 -5.94 0.28
CA GLU A 49 -12.79 -6.25 -1.01
C GLU A 49 -11.51 -5.45 -1.25
N LEU A 50 -11.49 -4.15 -1.00
CA LEU A 50 -10.31 -3.29 -1.11
C LEU A 50 -9.19 -3.79 -0.20
N ARG A 51 -9.50 -4.12 1.07
CA ARG A 51 -8.53 -4.67 2.02
C ARG A 51 -7.90 -5.96 1.50
N HIS A 52 -8.71 -6.88 0.96
CA HIS A 52 -8.19 -8.13 0.41
C HIS A 52 -7.37 -7.91 -0.86
N THR A 53 -7.73 -6.94 -1.69
CA THR A 53 -7.01 -6.61 -2.92
C THR A 53 -5.63 -6.02 -2.59
N VAL A 54 -5.55 -5.06 -1.67
CA VAL A 54 -4.28 -4.51 -1.17
C VAL A 54 -3.39 -5.62 -0.61
N ALA A 55 -3.93 -6.51 0.23
CA ALA A 55 -3.18 -7.63 0.79
C ALA A 55 -2.60 -8.54 -0.30
N ARG A 56 -3.40 -8.91 -1.32
CA ARG A 56 -2.94 -9.75 -2.44
C ARG A 56 -1.82 -9.12 -3.25
N ILE A 57 -1.92 -7.81 -3.53
CA ILE A 57 -0.86 -7.08 -4.25
C ILE A 57 0.43 -7.10 -3.44
N LEU A 58 0.37 -6.82 -2.13
CA LEU A 58 1.53 -6.87 -1.26
C LEU A 58 2.16 -8.26 -1.21
N THR A 59 1.35 -9.32 -1.14
CA THR A 59 1.83 -10.70 -1.18
C THR A 59 2.58 -11.00 -2.49
N ILE A 60 2.02 -10.64 -3.64
CA ILE A 60 2.68 -10.87 -4.94
C ILE A 60 3.99 -10.09 -5.05
N LEU A 61 4.01 -8.82 -4.62
CA LEU A 61 5.24 -8.02 -4.59
C LEU A 61 6.29 -8.63 -3.67
N HIS A 62 5.87 -9.19 -2.54
CA HIS A 62 6.75 -9.88 -1.60
C HIS A 62 7.30 -11.19 -2.19
N GLU A 63 6.44 -12.05 -2.75
CA GLU A 63 6.81 -13.28 -3.46
C GLU A 63 7.84 -12.99 -4.56
N ARG A 64 7.62 -11.94 -5.37
CA ARG A 64 8.56 -11.51 -6.43
C ARG A 64 9.87 -10.94 -5.89
N LYS A 65 9.85 -10.35 -4.70
CA LYS A 65 11.06 -9.87 -4.02
C LYS A 65 11.86 -11.04 -3.46
N GLU A 66 11.18 -11.99 -2.82
CA GLU A 66 11.80 -13.18 -2.25
C GLU A 66 12.40 -14.07 -3.33
N SER A 67 11.68 -14.29 -4.45
CA SER A 67 12.18 -15.07 -5.58
C SER A 67 13.47 -14.50 -6.18
N LYS A 68 13.63 -13.16 -6.20
CA LYS A 68 14.88 -12.49 -6.63
C LYS A 68 16.02 -12.69 -5.64
N THR A 69 15.74 -12.98 -4.37
CA THR A 69 16.73 -13.07 -3.28
C THR A 69 17.15 -14.49 -2.90
N VAL A 70 16.57 -15.55 -3.51
CA VAL A 70 16.83 -16.96 -3.12
C VAL A 70 18.29 -17.43 -3.40
N GLY A 71 19.15 -16.60 -3.99
CA GLY A 71 20.60 -16.85 -4.05
C GLY A 71 21.32 -16.73 -2.69
N THR A 72 20.75 -16.03 -1.71
CA THR A 72 21.39 -15.78 -0.41
C THR A 72 20.49 -16.26 0.72
N LYS A 73 20.73 -17.48 1.21
CA LYS A 73 20.11 -18.04 2.41
C LYS A 73 20.33 -17.10 3.61
N LEU A 74 19.28 -16.57 4.25
CA LEU A 74 19.28 -16.11 5.66
C LEU A 74 17.84 -15.97 6.22
N PRO A 75 17.65 -16.07 7.55
CA PRO A 75 16.65 -16.85 8.28
C PRO A 75 15.25 -16.22 8.42
N PRO A 76 14.24 -17.02 8.85
CA PRO A 76 12.86 -16.57 8.99
C PRO A 76 12.68 -15.62 10.19
N VAL A 77 11.95 -14.53 9.93
CA VAL A 77 11.09 -13.82 10.89
C VAL A 77 11.78 -13.22 12.12
N ALA A 78 12.50 -12.11 11.95
CA ALA A 78 12.62 -11.07 12.99
C ALA A 78 13.31 -9.79 12.45
N ALA A 79 12.59 -8.98 11.70
CA ALA A 79 12.93 -7.56 11.60
C ALA A 79 11.65 -6.76 11.35
N LYS A 80 10.99 -6.33 12.43
CA LYS A 80 10.27 -5.05 12.38
C LYS A 80 11.34 -3.99 12.03
N PRO A 81 11.25 -3.27 10.91
CA PRO A 81 11.98 -2.02 10.82
C PRO A 81 11.27 -1.04 11.76
N ALA A 82 11.83 -0.90 12.96
CA ALA A 82 11.61 0.26 13.79
C ALA A 82 11.88 1.53 12.97
N ALA A 83 10.92 2.46 13.02
CA ALA A 83 11.10 3.89 12.80
C ALA A 83 11.98 4.32 11.61
N LYS A 84 11.37 4.53 10.43
CA LYS A 84 11.88 5.60 9.56
C LYS A 84 11.50 6.92 10.21
N LYS A 85 12.51 7.56 10.80
CA LYS A 85 12.52 8.97 11.17
C LYS A 85 12.35 9.77 9.87
N ASP A 86 11.19 10.41 9.70
CA ASP A 86 11.01 11.47 8.70
C ASP A 86 11.81 12.70 9.13
N ALA A 87 13.13 12.63 8.91
CA ALA A 87 14.00 13.79 8.90
C ALA A 87 13.96 14.38 7.49
N LYS A 88 13.00 15.26 7.24
CA LYS A 88 13.17 16.37 6.29
C LYS A 88 12.29 17.53 6.72
N LYS A 89 12.80 18.29 7.70
CA LYS A 89 12.39 19.69 7.90
C LYS A 89 12.69 20.42 6.62
N GLU A 90 11.65 20.71 5.87
CA GLU A 90 11.66 21.66 4.79
C GLU A 90 12.08 23.02 5.36
N LYS A 91 13.24 23.48 4.87
CA LYS A 91 13.85 24.76 5.19
C LYS A 91 12.93 25.83 4.59
N VAL A 92 12.01 26.37 5.38
CA VAL A 92 11.28 27.59 5.01
C VAL A 92 12.25 28.75 5.14
N GLU A 93 12.94 29.01 4.04
CA GLU A 93 13.74 30.20 3.80
C GLU A 93 12.76 31.35 3.47
N VAL A 94 12.17 31.98 4.50
CA VAL A 94 11.61 33.33 4.33
C VAL A 94 12.75 34.32 4.52
N LYS A 95 13.53 34.51 3.46
CA LYS A 95 14.15 35.80 3.17
C LYS A 95 13.11 36.63 2.42
N ASN A 96 12.32 37.39 3.16
CA ASN A 96 11.67 38.63 2.72
C ASN A 96 11.94 39.58 3.89
N VAL A 97 12.91 40.52 3.85
CA VAL A 97 12.94 41.73 3.01
C VAL A 97 11.59 42.44 3.02
N ALA A 98 11.34 43.19 4.08
CA ALA A 98 10.77 44.54 4.12
C ALA A 98 10.77 45.02 5.58
#